data_AF-A0A840UDA2-F1
#
_entry.id   AF-A0A840UDA2-F1
#
_cell.length_a   1.000
_cell.length_b   1.000
_cell.length_c   1.000
_cell.angle_alpha   90.00
_cell.angle_beta   90.00
_cell.angle_gamma   90.00
#
_symmetry.space_group_name_H-M   'P 1'
#
loop_
_entity.id
_entity.type
_entity.pdbx_description
1 polymer ?
#
loop_
_entity_poly.entity_id
_entity_poly.type
_entity_poly.pdbx_seq_one_letter_code
_entity_poly.pdbx_strand_id
1 'polypeptide(L)'
;MERMIKKILVSLCMAAAILVGVSADGTTLPMAQADYAQYYNGDSNYPLVYGHQGVAWYLDKSSIVVKKNDSEGNAFACNVITVNETGNISGSKTYWYYKVAGEDMGTAYSSPDGQNWQAFEVGSTFGYMQVLVKTFKIGWYAAFGYSYS
;
A
#
# COMPACT_ATOMS: atom_id res chain seq x y z
N MET A 1 -51.44 15.83 5.40
CA MET A 1 -50.42 16.89 5.56
C MET A 1 -49.18 16.22 6.12
N GLU A 2 -48.01 16.59 5.61
CA GLU A 2 -46.66 16.07 5.91
C GLU A 2 -46.28 14.71 5.29
N ARG A 3 -45.05 14.49 4.81
CA ARG A 3 -44.20 15.17 3.81
C ARG A 3 -43.15 14.10 3.42
N MET A 4 -42.91 13.93 2.11
CA MET A 4 -41.92 12.99 1.56
C MET A 4 -40.53 13.18 2.18
N ILE A 5 -39.81 12.08 2.42
CA ILE A 5 -38.35 12.05 2.35
C ILE A 5 -37.95 10.99 1.32
N LYS A 6 -37.64 11.48 0.11
CA LYS A 6 -37.00 10.71 -0.96
C LYS A 6 -35.56 10.44 -0.53
N LYS A 7 -35.20 9.16 -0.38
CA LYS A 7 -33.80 8.75 -0.19
C LYS A 7 -33.07 8.98 -1.51
N ILE A 8 -32.32 10.08 -1.59
CA ILE A 8 -31.43 10.38 -2.72
C ILE A 8 -30.21 9.47 -2.56
N LEU A 9 -30.11 8.45 -3.40
CA LEU A 9 -28.87 7.73 -3.65
C LEU A 9 -27.96 8.66 -4.45
N VAL A 10 -26.95 9.22 -3.79
CA VAL A 10 -25.84 9.88 -4.48
C VAL A 10 -24.97 8.78 -5.06
N SER A 11 -25.23 8.44 -6.33
CA SER A 11 -24.29 7.65 -7.13
C SER A 11 -23.07 8.52 -7.38
N LEU A 12 -21.99 8.25 -6.65
CA LEU A 12 -20.69 8.89 -6.88
C LEU A 12 -20.16 8.33 -8.22
N CYS A 13 -20.39 9.06 -9.31
CA CYS A 13 -19.76 8.78 -10.59
C CYS A 13 -18.25 8.92 -10.41
N MET A 14 -17.56 7.78 -10.33
CA MET A 14 -16.12 7.69 -10.44
C MET A 14 -15.77 7.98 -11.90
N ALA A 15 -15.51 9.25 -12.21
CA ALA A 15 -15.05 9.65 -13.54
C ALA A 15 -13.60 9.20 -13.72
N ALA A 16 -13.42 8.05 -14.38
CA ALA A 16 -12.12 7.64 -14.90
C ALA A 16 -11.76 8.59 -16.06
N ALA A 17 -10.74 9.43 -15.87
CA ALA A 17 -10.17 10.21 -16.96
C ALA A 17 -9.39 9.26 -17.87
N ILE A 18 -9.93 8.94 -19.04
CA ILE A 18 -9.25 8.11 -20.05
C ILE A 18 -8.15 8.97 -20.68
N LEU A 19 -6.88 8.69 -20.36
CA LEU A 19 -5.75 9.17 -21.15
C LEU A 19 -5.69 8.37 -22.45
N VAL A 20 -5.78 9.08 -23.57
CA VAL A 20 -5.79 8.48 -24.91
C VAL A 20 -4.45 8.79 -25.58
N GLY A 21 -3.71 7.76 -25.98
CA GLY A 21 -2.56 7.91 -26.87
C GLY A 21 -3.03 7.90 -28.33
N VAL A 22 -2.54 8.83 -29.14
CA VAL A 22 -2.79 8.84 -30.60
C VAL A 22 -1.64 8.09 -31.27
N SER A 23 -1.93 6.98 -31.95
CA SER A 23 -0.97 6.33 -32.85
C SER A 23 -0.87 7.09 -34.17
N ALA A 24 0.22 6.84 -34.92
CA ALA A 24 0.52 7.51 -36.17
C ALA A 24 -0.54 7.33 -37.28
N ASP A 25 -1.43 6.36 -37.14
CA ASP A 25 -2.56 6.08 -38.03
C ASP A 25 -3.89 6.72 -37.56
N GLY A 26 -3.84 7.55 -36.52
CA GLY A 26 -5.01 8.24 -35.97
C GLY A 26 -5.93 7.34 -35.14
N THR A 27 -5.54 6.09 -34.87
CA THR A 27 -6.29 5.24 -33.95
C THR A 27 -5.95 5.59 -32.50
N THR A 28 -6.99 5.62 -31.67
CA THR A 28 -6.88 5.86 -30.24
C THR A 28 -6.80 4.50 -29.55
N LEU A 29 -5.58 4.06 -29.25
CA LEU A 29 -5.41 2.85 -28.44
C LEU A 29 -5.57 3.22 -26.97
N PRO A 30 -6.41 2.50 -26.19
CA PRO A 30 -6.39 2.66 -24.75
C PRO A 30 -4.97 2.32 -24.28
N MET A 31 -4.26 3.31 -23.76
CA MET A 31 -3.06 3.01 -22.98
C MET A 31 -3.58 2.32 -21.73
N ALA A 32 -3.38 1.01 -21.63
CA ALA A 32 -3.69 0.25 -20.43
C ALA A 32 -2.80 0.78 -19.29
N GLN A 33 -3.27 1.80 -18.59
CA GLN A 33 -2.78 2.09 -17.27
C GLN A 33 -3.21 0.90 -16.41
N ALA A 34 -2.24 0.17 -15.86
CA ALA A 34 -2.54 -0.93 -14.95
C ALA A 34 -3.24 -0.36 -13.72
N ASP A 35 -4.57 -0.41 -13.70
CA ASP A 35 -5.36 -0.12 -12.53
C ASP A 35 -5.24 -1.31 -11.58
N TYR A 36 -4.30 -1.20 -10.64
CA TYR A 36 -4.13 -2.19 -9.59
C TYR A 36 -5.29 -2.08 -8.61
N ALA A 37 -6.01 -3.19 -8.40
CA ALA A 37 -7.11 -3.23 -7.44
C ALA A 37 -6.62 -2.79 -6.05
N GLN A 38 -7.41 -2.00 -5.33
CA GLN A 38 -7.07 -1.55 -3.96
C GLN A 38 -6.91 -2.73 -2.99
N TYR A 39 -7.58 -3.84 -3.25
CA TYR A 39 -7.51 -5.06 -2.46
C TYR A 39 -7.34 -6.26 -3.38
N TYR A 40 -6.37 -7.14 -3.08
CA TYR A 40 -6.18 -8.35 -3.88
C TYR A 40 -7.42 -9.25 -3.78
N ASN A 41 -8.00 -9.61 -4.93
CA ASN A 41 -9.26 -10.37 -5.02
C ASN A 41 -10.42 -9.81 -4.18
N GLY A 42 -10.41 -8.51 -3.88
CA GLY A 42 -11.43 -7.86 -3.04
C GLY A 42 -11.29 -8.16 -1.54
N ASP A 43 -10.26 -8.87 -1.10
CA ASP A 43 -10.02 -9.15 0.32
C ASP A 43 -9.32 -7.98 1.01
N SER A 44 -10.01 -7.38 1.98
CA SER A 44 -9.49 -6.26 2.75
C SER A 44 -8.23 -6.59 3.55
N ASN A 45 -7.89 -7.86 3.76
CA ASN A 45 -6.62 -8.30 4.37
C ASN A 45 -5.41 -8.06 3.48
N TYR A 46 -5.62 -7.83 2.18
CA TYR A 46 -4.57 -7.62 1.20
C TYR A 46 -4.68 -6.22 0.55
N PRO A 47 -4.48 -5.11 1.31
CA PRO A 47 -4.46 -3.78 0.72
C PRO A 47 -3.26 -3.56 -0.20
N LEU A 48 -3.50 -2.84 -1.30
CA LEU A 48 -2.48 -2.43 -2.25
C LEU A 48 -1.45 -1.55 -1.56
N VAL A 49 -0.20 -1.98 -1.61
CA VAL A 49 0.95 -1.20 -1.18
C VAL A 49 1.40 -0.33 -2.34
N TYR A 50 1.70 -0.94 -3.48
CA TYR A 50 2.21 -0.23 -4.65
C TYR A 50 1.92 -1.04 -5.90
N GLY A 51 1.90 -0.38 -7.04
CA GLY A 51 1.84 -1.05 -8.33
C GLY A 51 2.64 -0.29 -9.38
N HIS A 52 3.41 -1.01 -10.16
CA HIS A 52 4.30 -0.45 -11.17
C HIS A 52 4.61 -1.48 -12.27
N GLN A 53 4.52 -1.06 -13.54
CA GLN A 53 4.87 -1.86 -14.72
C GLN A 53 4.32 -3.29 -14.73
N GLY A 54 3.01 -3.46 -14.52
CA GLY A 54 2.35 -4.77 -14.55
C GLY A 54 2.56 -5.62 -13.30
N VAL A 55 3.16 -5.07 -12.24
CA VAL A 55 3.37 -5.75 -10.96
C VAL A 55 2.67 -4.98 -9.85
N ALA A 56 1.95 -5.69 -9.00
CA ALA A 56 1.37 -5.15 -7.77
C ALA A 56 2.00 -5.81 -6.54
N TRP A 57 2.08 -5.02 -5.46
CA TRP A 57 2.48 -5.46 -4.14
C TRP A 57 1.33 -5.24 -3.17
N TYR A 58 0.97 -6.27 -2.43
CA TYR A 58 -0.11 -6.24 -1.44
C TYR A 58 0.43 -6.65 -0.08
N LEU A 59 0.10 -5.89 0.96
CA LEU A 59 0.44 -6.26 2.34
C LEU A 59 -0.49 -7.37 2.80
N ASP A 60 0.01 -8.45 3.36
CA ASP A 60 -0.82 -9.43 4.08
C ASP A 60 -1.01 -8.97 5.52
N LYS A 61 -2.15 -8.35 5.84
CA LYS A 61 -2.43 -7.88 7.22
C LYS A 61 -2.52 -9.02 8.22
N SER A 62 -2.90 -10.23 7.79
CA SER A 62 -2.99 -11.38 8.70
C SER A 62 -1.62 -11.87 9.16
N SER A 63 -0.56 -11.52 8.43
CA SER A 63 0.84 -11.84 8.76
C SER A 63 1.51 -10.86 9.73
N ILE A 64 0.83 -9.79 10.13
CA ILE A 64 1.43 -8.74 10.97
C ILE A 64 1.68 -9.28 12.38
N VAL A 65 2.91 -9.15 12.84
CA VAL A 65 3.33 -9.53 14.19
C VAL A 65 4.05 -8.35 14.85
N VAL A 66 3.51 -7.85 15.96
CA VAL A 66 4.20 -6.87 16.81
C VAL A 66 5.41 -7.53 17.46
N LYS A 67 6.58 -6.91 17.31
CA LYS A 67 7.86 -7.40 17.83
C LYS A 67 8.33 -6.61 19.05
N LYS A 68 7.97 -5.33 19.12
CA LYS A 68 8.29 -4.42 20.23
C LYS A 68 7.23 -3.33 20.30
N ASN A 69 6.83 -2.95 21.50
CA ASN A 69 5.95 -1.82 21.78
C ASN A 69 6.19 -1.39 23.23
N ASP A 70 7.25 -0.60 23.43
CA ASP A 70 7.68 -0.13 24.74
C ASP A 70 8.24 1.29 24.67
N SER A 71 8.79 1.79 25.78
CA SER A 71 9.32 3.15 25.88
C SER A 71 10.51 3.44 24.98
N GLU A 72 11.20 2.42 24.45
CA GLU A 72 12.35 2.59 23.57
C GLU A 72 11.93 2.64 22.09
N GLY A 73 10.75 2.11 21.75
CA GLY A 73 10.24 2.17 20.39
C GLY A 73 9.22 1.09 20.04
N ASN A 74 8.90 1.04 18.75
CA ASN A 74 7.86 0.19 18.18
C ASN A 74 8.41 -0.60 16.99
N ALA A 75 8.20 -1.91 16.98
CA ALA A 75 8.62 -2.80 15.90
C ALA A 75 7.51 -3.76 15.51
N PHE A 76 7.43 -4.07 14.22
CA PHE A 76 6.56 -5.11 13.69
C PHE A 76 7.20 -5.81 12.49
N ALA A 77 6.74 -7.02 12.18
CA ALA A 77 7.08 -7.73 10.96
C ALA A 77 5.80 -8.05 10.18
N CYS A 78 5.90 -8.11 8.85
CA CYS A 78 4.77 -8.42 7.97
C CYS A 78 5.26 -8.99 6.63
N ASN A 79 4.37 -9.67 5.93
CA ASN A 79 4.59 -10.16 4.57
C ASN A 79 3.94 -9.25 3.54
N VAL A 80 4.61 -9.10 2.40
CA VAL A 80 4.08 -8.47 1.20
C VAL A 80 4.11 -9.49 0.09
N ILE A 81 2.97 -9.74 -0.55
CA ILE A 81 2.87 -10.59 -1.73
C ILE A 81 3.09 -9.76 -2.99
N THR A 82 3.71 -10.38 -3.99
CA THR A 82 3.86 -9.83 -5.34
C THR A 82 2.88 -10.53 -6.25
N VAL A 83 2.11 -9.75 -7.00
CA VAL A 83 1.13 -10.21 -7.97
C VAL A 83 1.57 -9.72 -9.35
N ASN A 84 1.68 -10.64 -10.30
CA ASN A 84 2.06 -10.33 -11.67
C ASN A 84 0.86 -9.82 -12.49
N GLU A 85 1.11 -9.45 -13.75
CA GLU A 85 0.11 -8.89 -14.65
C GLU A 85 -1.07 -9.82 -14.94
N THR A 86 -0.88 -11.13 -14.77
CA THR A 86 -1.94 -12.14 -14.94
C THR A 86 -2.82 -12.31 -13.69
N GLY A 87 -2.54 -11.56 -12.61
CA GLY A 87 -3.26 -11.64 -11.34
C GLY A 87 -2.80 -12.78 -10.42
N ASN A 88 -1.72 -13.48 -10.78
CA ASN A 88 -1.19 -14.58 -10.00
C ASN A 88 -0.13 -14.10 -9.00
N ILE A 89 -0.12 -14.69 -7.80
CA ILE A 89 0.94 -14.47 -6.83
C ILE A 89 2.23 -15.06 -7.39
N SER A 90 3.24 -14.23 -7.60
CA SER A 90 4.56 -14.60 -8.14
C SER A 90 5.66 -14.59 -7.08
N GLY A 91 5.38 -14.08 -5.88
CA GLY A 91 6.34 -14.06 -4.79
C GLY A 91 5.76 -13.54 -3.48
N SER A 92 6.52 -13.70 -2.40
CA SER A 92 6.24 -13.11 -1.10
C SER A 92 7.56 -12.73 -0.43
N LYS A 93 7.56 -11.62 0.31
CA LYS A 93 8.71 -11.14 1.06
C LYS A 93 8.30 -10.66 2.44
N THR A 94 9.06 -11.05 3.45
CA THR A 94 8.92 -10.52 4.81
C THR A 94 9.71 -9.22 4.96
N TYR A 95 9.09 -8.25 5.63
CA TYR A 95 9.68 -6.98 6.02
C TYR A 95 9.59 -6.84 7.53
N TRP A 96 10.70 -6.45 8.15
CA TRP A 96 10.74 -6.02 9.54
C TRP A 96 10.86 -4.51 9.57
N TYR A 97 10.15 -3.88 10.49
CA TYR A 97 10.14 -2.44 10.69
C TYR A 97 10.42 -2.10 12.15
N TYR A 98 11.14 -1.01 12.37
CA TYR A 98 11.40 -0.46 13.68
C TYR A 98 11.41 1.06 13.64
N LYS A 99 10.77 1.68 14.63
CA LYS A 99 10.85 3.11 14.91
C LYS A 99 11.31 3.30 16.35
N VAL A 100 12.45 3.96 16.51
CA VAL A 100 12.98 4.35 17.83
C VAL A 100 12.14 5.50 18.39
N ALA A 101 11.84 5.44 19.68
CA ALA A 101 11.17 6.51 20.40
C ALA A 101 12.06 7.77 20.49
N GLY A 102 11.48 8.95 20.28
CA GLY A 102 12.19 10.23 20.36
C GLY A 102 13.03 10.61 19.14
N GLU A 103 13.25 9.71 18.18
CA GLU A 103 13.85 10.05 16.89
C GLU A 103 12.89 10.81 15.98
N ASP A 104 13.45 11.53 15.01
CA ASP A 104 12.71 12.21 13.93
C ASP A 104 11.68 11.29 13.24
N MET A 105 10.50 11.84 12.94
CA MET A 105 9.40 11.09 12.33
C MET A 105 9.66 10.76 10.86
N GLY A 106 10.54 11.49 10.19
CA GLY A 106 10.96 11.22 8.81
C GLY A 106 11.84 9.98 8.68
N THR A 107 12.38 9.43 9.78
CA THR A 107 13.27 8.27 9.77
C THR A 107 12.64 7.06 10.45
N ALA A 108 12.67 5.92 9.77
CA ALA A 108 12.38 4.61 10.33
C ALA A 108 13.38 3.59 9.80
N TYR A 109 13.40 2.39 10.38
CA TYR A 109 14.32 1.34 9.99
C TYR A 109 13.57 0.14 9.44
N SER A 110 14.17 -0.51 8.45
CA SER A 110 13.70 -1.77 7.93
C SER A 110 14.79 -2.82 7.94
N SER A 111 14.40 -4.09 7.99
CA SER A 111 15.33 -5.20 7.93
C SER A 111 14.72 -6.37 7.14
N PRO A 112 15.52 -7.09 6.33
CA PRO A 112 15.05 -8.30 5.66
C PRO A 112 14.90 -9.49 6.63
N ASP A 113 15.59 -9.47 7.77
CA ASP A 113 15.72 -10.62 8.69
C ASP A 113 15.48 -10.26 10.17
N GLY A 114 15.26 -8.98 10.48
CA GLY A 114 15.10 -8.47 11.84
C GLY A 114 16.42 -8.24 12.58
N GLN A 115 17.56 -8.43 11.92
CA GLN A 115 18.90 -8.27 12.49
C GLN A 115 19.69 -7.16 11.78
N ASN A 116 19.62 -7.13 10.45
CA ASN A 116 20.36 -6.17 9.62
C ASN A 116 19.47 -4.95 9.31
N TRP A 117 19.57 -3.90 10.13
CA TRP A 117 18.71 -2.72 10.05
C TRP A 117 19.28 -1.64 9.14
N GLN A 118 18.41 -1.09 8.29
CA GLN A 118 18.72 0.00 7.37
C GLN A 118 17.69 1.11 7.54
N ALA A 119 18.17 2.33 7.76
CA ALA A 119 17.33 3.51 7.82
C ALA A 119 16.69 3.77 6.44
N PHE A 120 15.47 4.26 6.44
CA PHE A 120 14.78 4.77 5.26
C PHE A 120 13.97 6.02 5.60
N GLU A 121 13.81 6.88 4.59
CA GLU A 121 13.01 8.09 4.69
C GLU A 121 11.53 7.75 4.49
N VAL A 122 10.72 7.96 5.53
CA VAL A 122 9.27 7.69 5.53
C VAL A 122 8.50 8.62 4.57
N GLY A 123 9.10 9.76 4.22
CA GLY A 123 8.59 10.73 3.25
C GLY A 123 8.99 10.46 1.80
N SER A 124 9.81 9.45 1.53
CA SER A 124 10.37 9.23 0.19
C SER A 124 9.29 9.02 -0.87
N THR A 125 9.41 9.74 -1.99
CA THR A 125 8.54 9.64 -3.17
C THR A 125 9.17 8.81 -4.30
N PHE A 126 10.40 8.32 -4.12
CA PHE A 126 11.07 7.49 -5.12
C PHE A 126 10.29 6.19 -5.34
N GLY A 127 10.05 5.84 -6.61
CA GLY A 127 9.22 4.69 -6.99
C GLY A 127 9.66 3.37 -6.36
N TYR A 128 10.97 3.09 -6.37
CA TYR A 128 11.52 1.87 -5.77
C TYR A 128 11.39 1.81 -4.24
N MET A 129 11.20 2.94 -3.56
CA MET A 129 10.97 3.02 -2.11
C MET A 129 9.51 2.89 -1.73
N GLN A 130 8.57 3.02 -2.68
CA GLN A 130 7.14 3.06 -2.36
C GLN A 130 6.64 1.77 -1.72
N VAL A 131 7.17 0.61 -2.12
CA VAL A 131 6.83 -0.66 -1.47
C VAL A 131 7.20 -0.61 0.02
N LEU A 132 8.41 -0.13 0.32
CA LEU A 132 8.91 -0.06 1.69
C LEU A 132 8.10 0.93 2.54
N VAL A 133 7.92 2.15 2.04
CA VAL A 133 7.26 3.25 2.77
C VAL A 133 5.77 2.98 3.00
N LYS A 134 5.04 2.50 1.97
CA LYS A 134 3.61 2.27 2.10
C LYS A 134 3.30 1.03 2.93
N THR A 135 4.12 -0.02 2.82
CA THR A 135 4.03 -1.19 3.72
C THR A 135 4.22 -0.75 5.16
N PHE A 136 5.21 0.10 5.43
CA PHE A 136 5.43 0.65 6.77
C PHE A 136 4.18 1.37 7.30
N LYS A 137 3.62 2.32 6.54
CA LYS A 137 2.48 3.13 7.01
C LYS A 137 1.21 2.32 7.22
N ILE A 138 0.87 1.43 6.28
CA ILE A 138 -0.33 0.58 6.39
C ILE A 138 -0.13 -0.45 7.52
N GLY A 139 1.04 -1.09 7.56
CA GLY A 139 1.41 -2.07 8.59
C GLY A 139 1.44 -1.46 9.98
N TRP A 140 1.94 -0.23 10.13
CA TRP A 140 1.96 0.51 11.38
C TRP A 140 0.55 0.73 11.93
N TYR A 141 -0.37 1.22 11.10
CA TYR A 141 -1.76 1.40 11.52
C TYR A 141 -2.40 0.06 11.94
N ALA A 142 -2.16 -1.00 11.18
CA ALA A 142 -2.69 -2.32 11.51
C ALA A 142 -2.05 -2.93 12.78
N ALA A 143 -0.78 -2.64 13.06
CA ALA A 143 -0.04 -3.14 14.22
C ALA A 143 -0.38 -2.39 15.52
N PHE A 144 -0.54 -1.06 15.45
CA PHE A 144 -0.60 -0.20 16.64
C PHE A 144 -1.92 0.60 16.76
N GLY A 145 -2.77 0.59 15.75
CA GLY A 145 -4.11 1.19 15.78
C GLY A 145 -4.16 2.70 15.54
N TYR A 146 -3.05 3.33 15.18
CA TYR A 146 -2.98 4.76 14.84
C TYR A 146 -2.09 5.02 13.63
N SER A 147 -2.37 6.09 12.88
CA SER A 147 -1.62 6.41 11.67
C SER A 147 -0.22 6.91 12.00
N TYR A 148 0.75 6.55 11.16
CA TYR A 148 2.06 7.17 11.19
C TYR A 148 2.02 8.51 10.44
N SER A 149 2.16 9.62 11.16
CA SER A 149 2.10 11.01 10.67
C SER A 149 3.47 11.53 10.25
#